data_AF-A0A530BN89-F1
#
_entry.id   AF-A0A530BN89-F1
#
_cell.length_a   1.000
_cell.length_b   1.000
_cell.length_c   1.000
_cell.angle_alpha   90.00
_cell.angle_beta   90.00
_cell.angle_gamma   90.00
#
_symmetry.space_group_name_H-M   'P 1'
#
loop_
_entity.id
_entity.type
_entity.pdbx_description
1 polymer ?
#
loop_
_entity_poly.entity_id
_entity_poly.type
_entity_poly.pdbx_seq_one_letter_code
_entity_poly.pdbx_strand_id
1 'polypeptide(L)'
;VIYLIWDGASESIYSLSSAHAADRARKDELLALSSSLLFAWSLSGFIVPGIVTALSAIFGTETFIYVGIVIASAFCLFVLWRVFAARPTPAPTTGSFAPMSA
;
A
#
# COMPACT_ATOMS: atom_id res chain seq x y z
N VAL A 1 0.76 -17.18 14.82
CA VAL A 1 1.66 -17.10 13.65
C VAL A 1 0.98 -16.46 12.45
N ILE A 2 -0.15 -16.99 11.94
CA ILE A 2 -0.83 -16.41 10.75
C ILE A 2 -1.20 -14.93 10.92
N TYR A 3 -1.82 -14.56 12.05
CA TYR A 3 -2.16 -13.17 12.35
C TYR A 3 -0.93 -12.27 12.52
N LEU A 4 0.17 -12.81 13.04
CA LEU A 4 1.42 -12.07 13.20
C LEU A 4 2.05 -11.75 11.85
N ILE A 5 2.06 -12.72 10.93
CA ILE A 5 2.54 -12.52 9.56
C ILE A 5 1.65 -11.51 8.83
N TRP A 6 0.32 -11.65 8.96
CA TRP A 6 -0.65 -10.73 8.36
C TRP A 6 -0.45 -9.29 8.85
N ASP A 7 -0.44 -9.10 10.16
CA ASP A 7 -0.36 -7.79 10.81
C ASP A 7 0.99 -7.13 10.54
N GLY A 8 2.09 -7.87 10.77
CA GLY A 8 3.44 -7.39 10.51
C GLY A 8 3.68 -7.02 9.04
N ALA A 9 3.13 -7.79 8.10
CA ALA A 9 3.19 -7.45 6.68
C ALA A 9 2.37 -6.19 6.36
N SER A 10 1.16 -6.07 6.91
CA SER A 10 0.26 -4.93 6.66
C SER A 10 0.88 -3.61 7.14
N GLU A 11 1.41 -3.59 8.36
CA GLU A 11 2.09 -2.42 8.93
C GLU A 11 3.34 -2.04 8.13
N SER A 12 4.13 -3.04 7.70
CA SER A 12 5.31 -2.80 6.86
C SER A 12 4.94 -2.19 5.51
N ILE A 13 3.87 -2.69 4.88
CA ILE A 13 3.37 -2.16 3.60
C ILE A 13 2.88 -0.72 3.78
N TYR A 14 2.15 -0.42 4.85
CA TYR A 14 1.67 0.93 5.12
C TYR A 14 2.82 1.92 5.30
N SER A 15 3.80 1.57 6.14
CA SER A 15 4.98 2.41 6.40
C SER A 15 5.78 2.68 5.13
N LEU A 16 6.11 1.61 4.38
CA LEU A 16 6.89 1.72 3.14
C LEU A 16 6.15 2.52 2.06
N SER A 17 4.85 2.29 1.89
CA SER A 17 4.04 2.99 0.88
C SER A 17 3.93 4.48 1.19
N SER A 18 3.74 4.83 2.47
CA SER A 18 3.63 6.22 2.92
C SER A 18 4.96 6.97 2.77
N ALA A 19 6.08 6.34 3.16
CA ALA A 19 7.42 6.92 2.97
C ALA A 19 7.72 7.12 1.49
N HIS A 20 7.48 6.10 0.65
CA HIS A 20 7.73 6.17 -0.78
C HIS A 20 6.85 7.20 -1.51
N ALA A 21 5.62 7.44 -1.03
CA ALA A 21 4.77 8.51 -1.53
C ALA A 21 5.30 9.90 -1.10
N ALA A 22 5.74 10.04 0.14
CA ALA A 22 6.33 11.27 0.67
C ALA A 22 7.63 11.65 -0.05
N ASP A 23 8.49 10.67 -0.37
CA ASP A 23 9.75 10.88 -1.11
C ASP A 23 9.53 11.46 -2.52
N ARG A 24 8.34 11.27 -3.09
CA ARG A 24 7.97 11.77 -4.43
C ARG A 24 7.18 13.07 -4.42
N ALA A 25 6.70 13.51 -3.26
CA ALA A 25 5.89 14.71 -3.12
C ALA A 25 6.76 15.94 -2.83
N ARG A 26 6.35 17.10 -3.35
CA ARG A 26 6.97 18.37 -2.98
C ARG A 26 6.49 18.82 -1.60
N LYS A 27 7.26 19.69 -0.93
CA LYS A 27 6.95 20.17 0.43
C LYS A 27 5.56 20.80 0.56
N ASP A 28 5.10 21.51 -0.47
CA ASP A 28 3.78 22.14 -0.52
C ASP A 28 2.64 21.15 -0.82
N GLU A 29 2.96 19.94 -1.31
CA GLU A 29 1.98 18.90 -1.65
C GLU A 29 1.72 17.92 -0.50
N LEU A 30 2.54 17.94 0.56
CA LEU A 30 2.46 16.97 1.67
C LEU A 30 1.10 16.95 2.39
N LEU A 31 0.45 18.12 2.53
CA LEU A 31 -0.89 18.19 3.12
C LEU A 31 -1.95 17.51 2.24
N ALA A 32 -1.90 17.77 0.94
CA ALA A 32 -2.81 17.17 -0.03
C ALA A 32 -2.56 15.65 -0.16
N LEU A 33 -1.30 15.23 -0.13
CA LEU A 33 -0.92 13.82 -0.11
C LEU A 33 -1.48 13.11 1.13
N SER A 34 -1.27 13.68 2.32
CA SER A 34 -1.77 13.11 3.58
C SER A 34 -3.29 13.00 3.58
N SER A 35 -3.98 14.03 3.08
CA SER A 35 -5.44 14.02 2.93
C SER A 35 -5.91 12.93 1.97
N SER A 36 -5.19 12.72 0.87
CA SER A 36 -5.51 11.69 -0.13
C SER A 36 -5.31 10.27 0.43
N LEU A 37 -4.24 10.05 1.20
CA LEU A 37 -3.99 8.77 1.88
C LEU A 37 -5.07 8.49 2.94
N LEU A 38 -5.43 9.50 3.74
CA LEU A 38 -6.49 9.36 4.75
C LEU A 38 -7.86 9.10 4.11
N PHE A 39 -8.14 9.77 2.98
CA PHE A 39 -9.33 9.51 2.19
C PHE A 39 -9.35 8.07 1.66
N ALA A 40 -8.26 7.60 1.07
CA ALA A 40 -8.15 6.23 0.57
C ALA A 40 -8.33 5.19 1.69
N TRP A 41 -7.73 5.42 2.86
CA TRP A 41 -7.92 4.59 4.05
C TRP A 41 -9.39 4.55 4.49
N SER A 42 -10.02 5.72 4.60
CA SER A 42 -11.42 5.83 5.02
C SER A 42 -12.38 5.19 4.02
N LEU A 43 -12.12 5.38 2.73
CA LEU A 43 -12.91 4.79 1.64
C LEU A 43 -12.83 3.26 1.69
N SER A 44 -11.62 2.71 1.89
CA SER A 44 -11.43 1.28 2.08
C SER A 44 -12.16 0.76 3.33
N GLY A 45 -12.08 1.50 4.43
CA GLY A 45 -12.77 1.19 5.70
C GLY A 45 -14.29 1.17 5.60
N PHE A 46 -14.87 1.76 4.55
CA PHE A 46 -16.30 1.66 4.25
C PHE A 46 -16.59 0.56 3.22
N ILE A 47 -15.87 0.55 2.09
CA ILE A 47 -16.16 -0.34 0.95
C ILE A 47 -15.90 -1.80 1.33
N VAL A 48 -14.75 -2.12 1.91
CA VAL A 48 -14.36 -3.52 2.17
C VAL A 48 -15.31 -4.18 3.18
N PRO A 49 -15.64 -3.57 4.34
CA PRO A 49 -16.63 -4.14 5.25
C PRO A 49 -18.02 -4.27 4.62
N GLY A 50 -18.43 -3.33 3.75
CA GLY A 50 -19.69 -3.43 3.02
C GLY A 50 -19.74 -4.66 2.11
N ILE A 51 -18.67 -4.90 1.34
CA ILE A 51 -18.53 -6.08 0.48
C ILE A 51 -18.52 -7.36 1.31
N VAL A 52 -17.70 -7.42 2.37
CA VAL A 52 -17.62 -8.59 3.23
C VAL A 52 -18.98 -8.89 3.87
N THR A 53 -19.70 -7.87 4.33
CA THR A 53 -21.03 -8.03 4.94
C THR A 53 -22.02 -8.65 3.95
N ALA A 54 -22.10 -8.09 2.74
CA ALA A 54 -22.99 -8.59 1.70
C ALA A 54 -22.66 -10.04 1.30
N LEU A 55 -21.38 -10.36 1.10
CA LEU A 55 -20.96 -11.71 0.73
C LEU A 55 -21.13 -12.70 1.88
N SER A 56 -20.87 -12.28 3.14
CA SER A 56 -21.01 -13.15 4.31
C SER A 56 -22.46 -13.59 4.56
N ALA A 57 -23.44 -12.81 4.11
CA ALA A 57 -24.85 -13.20 4.17
C ALA A 57 -25.17 -14.44 3.31
N ILE A 58 -24.34 -14.73 2.30
CA ILE A 58 -24.54 -15.83 1.34
C ILE A 58 -23.55 -16.97 1.60
N PHE A 59 -22.28 -16.63 1.84
CA PHE A 59 -21.16 -17.58 1.91
C PHE A 59 -20.64 -17.82 3.34
N GLY A 60 -21.20 -17.13 4.35
CA GLY A 60 -20.76 -17.25 5.75
C GLY A 60 -19.54 -16.40 6.10
N THR A 61 -19.09 -16.49 7.35
CA THR A 61 -18.08 -15.59 7.96
C THR A 61 -16.66 -15.82 7.43
N GLU A 62 -16.38 -17.00 6.88
CA GLU A 62 -15.10 -17.33 6.20
C GLU A 62 -14.77 -16.40 5.03
N THR A 63 -15.80 -15.75 4.45
CA THR A 63 -15.66 -14.75 3.39
C THR A 63 -14.67 -13.64 3.73
N PHE A 64 -14.56 -13.25 5.01
CA PHE A 64 -13.61 -12.24 5.45
C PHE A 64 -12.17 -12.58 5.04
N ILE A 65 -11.76 -13.84 5.25
CA ILE A 65 -10.40 -14.29 4.92
C ILE A 65 -10.21 -14.37 3.40
N TYR A 66 -11.20 -14.86 2.66
CA TYR A 66 -11.10 -14.96 1.20
C TYR A 66 -11.02 -13.59 0.53
N VAL A 67 -11.81 -12.61 0.96
CA VAL A 67 -11.72 -11.23 0.46
C VAL A 67 -10.34 -10.65 0.77
N GLY A 68 -9.82 -10.89 1.97
CA GLY A 68 -8.47 -10.51 2.36
C GLY A 68 -7.37 -11.10 1.44
N ILE A 69 -7.45 -12.40 1.15
CA ILE A 69 -6.53 -13.09 0.24
C ILE A 69 -6.60 -12.48 -1.17
N VAL A 70 -7.80 -12.18 -1.67
CA VAL A 70 -7.98 -11.57 -3.00
C VAL A 70 -7.32 -10.20 -3.06
N ILE A 71 -7.53 -9.35 -2.05
CA ILE A 71 -6.92 -8.01 -2.00
C ILE A 71 -5.40 -8.11 -1.94
N ALA A 72 -4.86 -8.96 -1.05
CA ALA A 72 -3.42 -9.17 -0.92
C ALA A 72 -2.79 -9.69 -2.22
N SER A 73 -3.47 -10.64 -2.89
CA SER A 73 -3.01 -11.20 -4.17
C SER A 73 -3.03 -10.16 -5.28
N ALA A 74 -4.10 -9.35 -5.38
CA ALA A 74 -4.19 -8.26 -6.35
C ALA A 74 -3.08 -7.22 -6.15
N PHE A 75 -2.82 -6.83 -4.89
CA PHE A 75 -1.73 -5.93 -4.56
C PHE A 75 -0.36 -6.52 -4.91
N CYS A 76 -0.12 -7.79 -4.58
CA CYS A 76 1.12 -8.50 -4.91
C CYS A 76 1.37 -8.52 -6.42
N LEU A 77 0.36 -8.89 -7.23
CA LEU A 77 0.45 -8.90 -8.68
C LEU A 77 0.72 -7.49 -9.25
N PHE A 78 0.06 -6.47 -8.71
CA PHE A 78 0.31 -5.08 -9.10
C PHE A 78 1.74 -4.65 -8.82
N VAL A 79 2.28 -4.96 -7.63
CA VAL A 79 3.66 -4.63 -7.26
C VAL A 79 4.65 -5.36 -8.16
N LEU A 80 4.47 -6.67 -8.38
CA LEU A 80 5.31 -7.45 -9.29
C LEU A 80 5.33 -6.84 -10.69
N TRP A 81 4.14 -6.56 -11.26
CA TRP A 81 4.04 -5.88 -12.54
C TRP A 81 4.76 -4.53 -12.54
N ARG A 82 4.57 -3.72 -11.49
CA ARG A 82 5.18 -2.38 -11.40
C ARG A 82 6.70 -2.43 -11.32
N VAL A 83 7.25 -3.43 -10.65
CA VAL A 83 8.70 -3.68 -10.55
C VAL A 83 9.25 -4.08 -11.91
N PHE A 84 8.63 -5.02 -12.61
CA PHE A 84 9.08 -5.45 -13.94
C PHE A 84 8.92 -4.38 -15.01
N ALA A 85 7.90 -3.51 -14.90
CA ALA A 85 7.65 -2.42 -15.82
C ALA A 85 8.48 -1.15 -15.53
N ALA A 86 9.16 -1.07 -14.38
CA ALA A 86 9.94 0.11 -14.01
C ALA A 86 11.16 0.25 -14.94
N ARG A 87 11.25 1.37 -15.66
CA ARG A 87 12.46 1.73 -16.41
C ARG A 87 13.55 2.21 -15.44
N PRO A 88 14.81 1.78 -15.60
CA PRO A 88 15.91 2.31 -14.81
C PRO A 88 16.02 3.82 -14.97
N THR A 89 16.19 4.56 -13.88
CA THR A 89 16.50 5.99 -13.92
C THR A 89 17.88 6.20 -14.56
N PRO A 90 18.01 7.03 -15.61
CA PRO A 90 19.31 7.29 -16.24
C PRO A 90 20.31 7.86 -15.23
N ALA A 91 21.56 7.39 -15.30
CA ALA A 91 22.66 7.76 -14.41
C ALA A 91 22.82 9.28 -14.10
N PRO A 92 22.58 10.24 -15.02
CA PRO A 92 22.75 11.67 -14.69
C PRO A 92 21.70 12.28 -13.75
N THR A 93 20.58 11.60 -13.44
CA THR A 93 19.58 12.09 -12.47
C THR A 93 19.79 11.53 -11.06
N THR A 94 20.70 10.57 -10.90
CA THR A 94 21.18 10.10 -9.58
C THR A 94 22.17 11.13 -9.06
N GLY A 95 21.78 11.92 -8.05
CA GLY A 95 22.69 12.85 -7.40
C GLY A 95 23.97 12.15 -6.93
N SER A 96 25.11 12.84 -6.99
CA SER A 96 26.36 12.34 -6.43
C SER A 96 26.15 12.02 -4.95
N PHE A 97 26.16 10.74 -4.59
CA PHE A 97 26.12 10.31 -3.19
C PHE A 97 27.48 10.63 -2.56
N ALA A 98 27.63 11.85 -2.06
CA ALA A 98 28.69 12.20 -1.13
C ALA A 98 28.18 11.89 0.29
N PRO A 99 28.79 10.97 1.04
CA PRO A 99 28.45 10.80 2.45
C PRO A 99 28.75 12.11 3.16
N MET A 100 27.72 12.80 3.67
CA MET A 100 27.94 13.91 4.57
C MET A 100 28.39 13.34 5.92
N SER A 101 29.58 13.73 6.38
CA SER A 101 30.02 13.46 7.74
C SER A 101 29.02 14.10 8.71
N ALA A 102 28.58 13.31 9.69
CA ALA A 102 27.68 13.73 10.76
C ALA A 102 28.25 14.90 11.58
#